data_AF-A0A6I7HK53-F1
#
_entry.id   AF-A0A6I7HK53-F1
#
_cell.length_a   1.000
_cell.length_b   1.000
_cell.length_c   1.000
_cell.angle_alpha   90.00
_cell.angle_beta   90.00
_cell.angle_gamma   90.00
#
_symmetry.space_group_name_H-M   'P 1'
#
loop_
_entity.id
_entity.type
_entity.pdbx_description
1 polymer ?
#
loop_
_entity_poly.entity_id
_entity_poly.type
_entity_poly.pdbx_seq_one_letter_code
_entity_poly.pdbx_strand_id
1 'polypeptide(L)' 'MLGMSQSQLADAAKVSRPTVVDFERGVRLPHPNNLEAIRAVLEAAGIEFIPENGGGPGVRLAKKTTC' A
#
# COMPACT_ATOMS: atom_id res chain seq x y z
N MET A 1 -4.12 12.83 2.65
CA MET A 1 -4.44 11.53 1.99
C MET A 1 -3.80 11.52 0.62
N LEU A 2 -3.30 10.37 0.15
CA LEU A 2 -2.63 10.21 -1.16
C LEU A 2 -3.53 10.50 -2.38
N GLY A 3 -4.82 10.77 -2.17
CA GLY A 3 -5.78 11.07 -3.25
C GLY A 3 -6.15 9.86 -4.11
N MET A 4 -5.65 8.66 -3.77
CA MET A 4 -5.93 7.43 -4.50
C MET A 4 -7.18 6.74 -3.92
N SER A 5 -8.13 6.41 -4.80
CA SER A 5 -9.29 5.59 -4.45
C SER A 5 -8.93 4.09 -4.40
N GLN A 6 -9.73 3.30 -3.69
CA GLN A 6 -9.59 1.84 -3.62
C GLN A 6 -9.54 1.18 -5.02
N SER A 7 -10.33 1.70 -5.97
CA SER A 7 -10.34 1.19 -7.35
C SER A 7 -9.01 1.49 -8.04
N GLN A 8 -8.51 2.73 -7.93
CA GLN A 8 -7.21 3.10 -8.51
C GLN A 8 -6.05 2.28 -7.93
N LEU A 9 -6.08 1.99 -6.63
CA LEU A 9 -5.08 1.11 -6.00
C LEU A 9 -5.19 -0.32 -6.53
N ALA A 10 -6.41 -0.84 -6.67
CA ALA A 10 -6.66 -2.18 -7.19
C ALA A 10 -6.18 -2.33 -8.64
N ASP A 11 -6.52 -1.37 -9.51
CA ASP A 11 -6.07 -1.32 -10.90
C ASP A 11 -4.55 -1.24 -11.02
N ALA A 12 -3.92 -0.33 -10.25
CA ALA A 12 -2.47 -0.16 -10.27
C ALA A 12 -1.73 -1.40 -9.75
N ALA A 13 -2.25 -2.06 -8.72
CA ALA A 13 -1.67 -3.27 -8.14
C ALA A 13 -2.08 -4.55 -8.89
N LYS A 14 -2.91 -4.44 -9.93
CA LYS A 14 -3.46 -5.57 -10.71
C LYS A 14 -4.14 -6.62 -9.82
N VAL A 15 -4.86 -6.16 -8.80
CA VAL A 15 -5.65 -7.01 -7.89
C VAL A 15 -7.12 -6.65 -7.98
N SER A 16 -8.01 -7.56 -7.61
CA SER A 16 -9.44 -7.27 -7.55
C SER A 16 -9.74 -6.24 -6.45
N ARG A 17 -10.64 -5.29 -6.72
CA ARG A 17 -11.10 -4.30 -5.72
C ARG A 17 -11.57 -4.93 -4.38
N PRO A 18 -12.31 -6.05 -4.36
CA PRO A 18 -12.67 -6.72 -3.10
C PRO A 18 -11.45 -7.12 -2.26
N THR A 19 -10.36 -7.56 -2.88
CA THR A 19 -9.11 -7.90 -2.18
C THR A 19 -8.54 -6.71 -1.44
N VAL A 20 -8.58 -5.51 -2.04
CA VAL A 20 -8.14 -4.26 -1.39
C VAL A 20 -9.05 -3.91 -0.22
N VAL A 21 -10.37 -4.03 -0.40
CA VAL A 21 -11.36 -3.74 0.66
C VAL A 21 -11.21 -4.70 1.84
N ASP A 22 -11.05 -6.00 1.58
CA ASP A 22 -10.85 -7.01 2.63
C ASP A 22 -9.54 -6.79 3.39
N PHE A 23 -8.49 -6.38 2.67
CA PHE A 23 -7.22 -6.02 3.27
C PHE A 23 -7.32 -4.78 4.17
N GLU A 24 -7.94 -3.70 3.69
CA GLU A 24 -8.17 -2.49 4.46
C GLU A 24 -9.04 -2.72 5.71
N ARG A 25 -9.98 -3.65 5.63
CA ARG A 25 -10.84 -4.06 6.75
C ARG A 25 -10.16 -5.06 7.71
N GLY A 26 -8.98 -5.58 7.36
CA GLY A 26 -8.30 -6.61 8.13
C GLY A 26 -9.01 -7.96 8.16
N VAL A 27 -9.95 -8.19 7.23
CA VAL A 27 -10.76 -9.43 7.16
C VAL A 27 -9.91 -10.60 6.66
N ARG A 28 -8.98 -10.32 5.75
CA ARG A 28 -8.14 -11.32 5.09
C ARG A 28 -6.77 -10.73 4.80
N LEU A 29 -5.74 -11.55 4.98
CA LEU A 29 -4.42 -11.30 4.39
C LEU A 29 -4.44 -11.71 2.90
N PRO A 30 -4.13 -10.80 1.97
CA PRO A 30 -3.96 -11.15 0.56
C PRO A 30 -2.83 -12.17 0.38
N HIS A 31 -2.82 -12.86 -0.75
CA HIS A 31 -1.67 -13.71 -1.10
C HIS A 31 -0.39 -12.87 -1.13
N PRO A 32 0.79 -13.47 -0.82
CA PRO A 32 2.07 -12.76 -0.78
C PRO A 32 2.33 -11.93 -2.05
N ASN A 33 2.02 -12.48 -3.23
CA ASN A 33 2.15 -11.77 -4.50
C ASN A 33 1.28 -10.49 -4.59
N ASN A 34 0.07 -10.53 -4.06
CA ASN A 34 -0.84 -9.38 -4.04
C ASN A 34 -0.38 -8.34 -3.01
N LEU A 35 0.15 -8.79 -1.87
CA LEU A 35 0.75 -7.90 -0.86
C LEU A 35 1.96 -7.15 -1.43
N GLU A 36 2.85 -7.85 -2.14
CA GLU A 36 4.00 -7.24 -2.81
C GLU A 36 3.57 -6.23 -3.88
N ALA A 37 2.57 -6.58 -4.69
CA ALA A 37 2.03 -5.67 -5.71
C ALA A 37 1.41 -4.40 -5.10
N ILE A 38 0.62 -4.54 -4.03
CA ILE A 38 0.05 -3.40 -3.29
C ILE A 38 1.16 -2.55 -2.68
N ARG A 39 2.17 -3.17 -2.05
CA ARG A 39 3.33 -2.50 -1.45
C ARG A 39 4.08 -1.67 -2.50
N ALA A 40 4.39 -2.26 -3.65
CA ALA A 40 5.12 -1.60 -4.73
C ALA A 40 4.38 -0.37 -5.28
N VAL A 41 3.05 -0.45 -5.43
CA VAL A 41 2.23 0.68 -5.88
C VAL A 41 2.23 1.82 -4.85
N LEU A 42 2.09 1.46 -3.57
CA LEU A 42 2.14 2.45 -2.48
C LEU A 42 3.53 3.10 -2.40
N GLU A 43 4.60 2.33 -2.62
CA GLU A 43 5.96 2.87 -2.70
C GLU A 43 6.14 3.82 -3.89
N ALA A 44 5.64 3.44 -5.06
CA ALA A 44 5.63 4.30 -6.24
C ALA A 44 4.78 5.57 -6.07
N ALA A 45 3.73 5.51 -5.25
CA ALA A 45 2.91 6.67 -4.88
C ALA A 45 3.60 7.59 -3.85
N GLY A 46 4.82 7.24 -3.41
CA GLY A 46 5.60 8.02 -2.45
C GLY A 46 5.33 7.66 -1.00
N ILE A 47 4.90 6.43 -0.71
CA ILE A 47 4.99 5.88 0.65
C ILE A 47 6.34 5.18 0.79
N GLU A 48 6.91 5.15 1.98
CA GLU A 48 8.02 4.27 2.28
C GLU A 48 7.67 3.44 3.51
N PHE A 49 7.79 2.12 3.38
CA PHE A 49 7.55 1.18 4.47
C PHE A 49 8.83 1.01 5.27
N ILE A 50 8.79 1.35 6.55
CA ILE A 50 9.93 1.24 7.45
C ILE A 50 9.79 -0.08 8.21
N PRO A 51 10.77 -1.00 8.11
CA PRO A 51 10.76 -2.24 8.87
C PRO A 51 10.80 -1.93 10.37
N GLU A 52 10.21 -2.82 11.17
CA GLU A 52 10.13 -2.66 12.61
C GLU A 52 11.52 -2.54 13.24
N ASN A 53 11.77 -1.42 13.93
CA ASN A 53 13.01 -1.19 14.70
C ASN A 53 12.69 -0.99 16.20
N GLY A 54 11.91 -1.92 16.78
CA GLY A 54 11.62 -1.98 18.21
C GLY A 54 10.35 -1.28 18.72
N GLY A 55 9.54 -0.68 17.84
CA GLY A 55 8.28 0.02 18.21
C GLY A 55 7.06 -0.31 17.35
N GLY A 56 7.14 -1.35 16.51
CA GLY A 56 6.13 -1.69 15.50
C GLY A 56 6.53 -1.28 14.07
N PRO A 57 5.88 -1.84 13.03
CA PRO A 57 6.07 -1.42 11.65
C PRO A 57 5.56 0.00 11.41
N GLY A 58 6.29 0.79 10.61
CA GLY A 58 5.99 2.20 10.34
C GLY A 58 5.77 2.51 8.86
N VAL A 59 5.03 3.59 8.58
CA VAL A 59 4.89 4.16 7.23
C VAL A 59 5.27 5.63 7.24
N ARG A 60 6.09 6.07 6.29
CA ARG A 60 6.37 7.50 6.06
C ARG A 60 5.95 7.91 4.65
N LEU A 61 5.59 9.18 4.48
CA LEU A 61 5.50 9.76 3.14
C LEU A 61 6.92 10.12 2.69
N ALA A 62 7.32 9.66 1.52
CA ALA A 62 8.54 10.08 0.87
C ALA A 62 8.51 11.60 0.68
N LYS A 63 9.64 12.27 0.94
CA LYS A 63 9.75 13.70 0.65
C LYS A 63 9.45 13.89 -0.84
N LYS A 64 8.42 14.68 -1.16
CA LYS A 64 8.30 15.23 -2.51
C LYS A 64 9.55 16.06 -2.75
N THR A 65 10.44 15.58 -3.61
CA THR A 65 11.48 16.42 -4.19
C THR A 65 10.74 17.41 -5.10
N THR A 66 10.35 18.54 -4.53
CA THR A 66 9.88 19.67 -5.32
C THR A 66 11.12 20.24 -6.00
N CYS A 67 11.20 20.06 -7.32
CA CYS A 67 12.10 20.82 -8.19
C CYS A 67 11.40 22.12 -8.59
#